data_AF-A0A962BQR6-F1
#
_entry.id   AF-A0A962BQR6-F1
#
_cell.length_a   1.000
_cell.length_b   1.000
_cell.length_c   1.000
_cell.angle_alpha   90.00
_cell.angle_beta   90.00
_cell.angle_gamma   90.00
#
_symmetry.space_group_name_H-M   'P 1'
#
loop_
_entity.id
_entity.type
_entity.pdbx_description
1 polymer ?
#
loop_
_entity_poly.entity_id
_entity_poly.type
_entity_poly.pdbx_seq_one_letter_code
_entity_poly.pdbx_strand_id
1 'polypeptide(L)'
;IGLFERVVGPRAGTDDDVFGTFGKVGPGQHDCIDESTNTTVYLSLLNQKGLIRFHSISAPDTRSPLFMRGRWPHRTAVVFENGTGTAYAVDSWFHDNGFDAEVVPLQRWKEGWKPEKNLRKRRDFVANP
;
A
#
# COMPACT_ATOMS: atom_id res chain seq x y z
N ILE A 1 -3.65 7.29 2.02
CA ILE A 1 -2.99 6.82 0.77
C ILE A 1 -3.98 6.88 -0.39
N GLY A 2 -5.09 6.14 -0.34
CA GLY A 2 -6.15 6.21 -1.35
C GLY A 2 -6.61 7.61 -1.78
N LEU A 3 -6.66 8.59 -0.87
CA LEU A 3 -6.96 9.98 -1.28
C LEU A 3 -5.91 10.57 -2.24
N PHE A 4 -4.62 10.32 -2.01
CA PHE A 4 -3.56 10.75 -2.94
C PHE A 4 -3.73 10.06 -4.29
N GLU A 5 -3.95 8.75 -4.28
CA GLU A 5 -4.20 7.95 -5.48
C GLU A 5 -5.41 8.44 -6.28
N ARG A 6 -6.53 8.79 -5.63
CA ARG A 6 -7.69 9.38 -6.32
C ARG A 6 -7.38 10.73 -7.00
N VAL A 7 -6.41 11.47 -6.49
CA VAL A 7 -5.99 12.76 -7.06
C VAL A 7 -4.91 12.56 -8.11
N VAL A 8 -3.91 11.71 -7.86
CA VAL A 8 -2.73 11.53 -8.71
C VAL A 8 -3.01 10.56 -9.85
N GLY A 9 -3.77 9.49 -9.60
CA GLY A 9 -4.08 8.42 -10.56
C GLY A 9 -4.55 8.93 -11.93
N PRO A 10 -5.58 9.78 -12.01
CA PRO A 10 -6.07 10.28 -13.29
C PRO A 10 -5.07 11.15 -14.06
N ARG A 11 -4.11 11.77 -13.35
CA ARG A 11 -3.04 12.58 -13.95
C ARG A 11 -1.88 11.73 -14.43
N ALA A 12 -1.64 10.61 -13.76
CA ALA A 12 -0.60 9.64 -14.09
C ALA A 12 -1.07 8.54 -15.06
N GLY A 13 -2.39 8.43 -15.30
CA GLY A 13 -2.98 7.33 -16.08
C GLY A 13 -2.95 5.99 -15.34
N THR A 14 -3.07 6.00 -14.02
CA THR A 14 -3.01 4.82 -13.14
C THR A 14 -4.27 4.67 -12.28
N ASP A 15 -5.33 5.44 -12.54
CA ASP A 15 -6.57 5.36 -11.79
C ASP A 15 -7.39 4.11 -12.07
N ASP A 16 -7.05 3.34 -13.10
CA ASP A 16 -7.66 2.04 -13.40
C ASP A 16 -6.77 0.86 -12.96
N ASP A 17 -5.76 1.11 -12.12
CA ASP A 17 -4.96 0.09 -11.47
C ASP A 17 -5.82 -0.82 -10.56
N VAL A 18 -5.66 -2.13 -10.77
CA VAL A 18 -6.40 -3.20 -10.10
C VAL A 18 -5.52 -3.83 -9.04
N PHE A 19 -6.11 -4.19 -7.89
CA PHE A 19 -5.37 -4.85 -6.82
C PHE A 19 -4.53 -6.03 -7.33
N GLY A 20 -3.32 -6.15 -6.80
CA GLY A 20 -2.46 -7.27 -7.08
C GLY A 20 -1.69 -7.20 -8.40
N THR A 21 -0.40 -7.58 -8.36
CA THR A 21 0.54 -7.52 -9.50
C THR A 21 0.07 -8.24 -10.77
N PHE A 22 -0.73 -9.30 -10.63
CA PHE A 22 -1.19 -10.11 -11.77
C PHE A 22 -2.70 -10.05 -11.97
N GLY A 23 -3.42 -9.15 -11.28
CA GLY A 23 -4.86 -8.96 -11.46
C GLY A 23 -5.19 -8.38 -12.83
N LYS A 24 -4.35 -7.46 -13.31
CA LYS A 24 -4.32 -6.90 -14.67
C LYS A 24 -2.89 -6.48 -14.96
N VAL A 25 -2.44 -6.67 -16.20
CA VAL A 25 -1.09 -6.31 -16.64
C VAL A 25 -1.18 -5.33 -17.80
N GLY A 26 -0.24 -4.38 -17.87
CA GLY A 26 -0.17 -3.39 -18.93
C GLY A 26 0.03 -1.97 -18.41
N PRO A 27 -0.02 -0.97 -19.30
CA PRO A 27 0.08 0.43 -18.91
C PRO A 27 -0.93 0.81 -17.85
N GLY A 28 -0.51 1.64 -16.89
CA GLY A 28 -1.35 2.13 -15.82
C GLY A 28 -1.56 1.16 -14.65
N GLN A 29 -0.96 -0.04 -14.68
CA GLN A 29 -1.02 -1.00 -13.56
C GLN A 29 0.28 -0.99 -12.75
N HIS A 30 0.17 -1.26 -11.45
CA HIS A 30 1.28 -1.25 -10.52
C HIS A 30 1.56 -2.65 -9.95
N ASP A 31 2.83 -2.91 -9.66
CA ASP A 31 3.23 -4.03 -8.82
C ASP A 31 3.44 -3.60 -7.35
N CYS A 32 3.89 -4.53 -6.49
CA CYS A 32 4.15 -4.21 -5.09
C CYS A 32 5.29 -3.21 -4.87
N ILE A 33 6.22 -3.09 -5.82
CA ILE A 33 7.34 -2.14 -5.77
C ILE A 33 6.83 -0.74 -6.09
N ASP A 34 6.02 -0.59 -7.14
CA ASP A 34 5.40 0.68 -7.51
C ASP A 34 4.50 1.19 -6.38
N GLU A 35 3.61 0.34 -5.86
CA GLU A 35 2.68 0.67 -4.77
C GLU A 35 3.41 1.10 -3.49
N SER A 36 4.43 0.35 -3.07
CA SER A 36 5.23 0.69 -1.88
C SER A 36 6.07 1.95 -2.07
N THR A 37 6.57 2.19 -3.29
CA THR A 37 7.33 3.40 -3.63
C THR A 37 6.43 4.63 -3.59
N ASN A 38 5.29 4.59 -4.29
CA ASN A 38 4.31 5.68 -4.32
C ASN A 38 3.80 6.02 -2.92
N THR A 39 3.42 5.00 -2.14
CA THR A 39 3.01 5.17 -0.74
C THR A 39 4.08 5.85 0.10
N THR A 40 5.34 5.44 -0.04
CA THR A 40 6.47 6.04 0.68
C THR A 40 6.68 7.52 0.28
N VAL A 41 6.51 7.85 -1.00
CA VAL A 41 6.56 9.24 -1.47
C VAL A 41 5.43 10.07 -0.84
N TYR A 42 4.19 9.60 -0.85
CA TYR A 42 3.07 10.32 -0.24
C TYR A 42 3.29 10.55 1.25
N LEU A 43 3.72 9.53 1.98
CA LEU A 43 4.05 9.63 3.40
C LEU A 43 5.20 10.61 3.67
N SER A 44 6.23 10.59 2.82
CA SER A 44 7.37 11.52 2.91
C SER A 44 6.94 12.97 2.69
N LEU A 45 6.07 13.24 1.72
CA LEU A 45 5.51 14.57 1.48
C LEU A 45 4.69 15.07 2.68
N LEU A 46 3.84 14.21 3.27
CA LEU A 46 3.10 14.55 4.47
C LEU A 46 4.04 14.84 5.66
N ASN A 47 5.10 14.05 5.82
CA ASN A 47 6.09 14.24 6.87
C ASN A 47 6.84 15.58 6.70
N GLN A 48 7.29 15.90 5.48
CA GLN A 48 7.94 17.18 5.17
C GLN A 48 7.03 18.40 5.42
N LYS A 49 5.71 18.22 5.31
CA LYS A 49 4.72 19.26 5.63
C LYS A 49 4.34 19.30 7.11
N GLY A 50 4.94 18.49 7.98
CA GLY A 50 4.64 18.45 9.41
C GLY A 50 3.25 17.85 9.73
N LEU A 51 2.65 17.12 8.79
CA LEU A 51 1.33 16.51 8.96
C LEU A 51 1.40 15.13 9.63
N ILE A 52 2.59 14.54 9.70
CA ILE A 52 2.86 13.31 10.47
C ILE A 52 3.58 13.72 11.75
N ARG A 53 2.92 13.52 12.91
CA ARG A 53 3.41 13.98 14.22
C ARG A 53 3.96 12.86 15.10
N PHE A 54 3.30 11.71 15.05
CA PHE A 54 3.56 10.60 15.98
C PHE A 54 4.36 9.46 15.34
N HIS A 55 4.65 9.57 14.05
CA HIS A 55 5.36 8.54 13.31
C HIS A 55 6.57 9.13 12.57
N SER A 56 7.49 8.26 12.22
CA SER A 56 8.61 8.54 11.31
C SER A 56 8.54 7.60 10.10
N ILE A 57 8.98 8.09 8.94
CA ILE A 57 8.95 7.33 7.68
C ILE A 57 10.25 6.57 7.54
N SER A 58 10.16 5.30 7.16
CA SER A 58 11.31 4.43 6.91
C SER A 58 11.43 4.08 5.42
N ALA A 59 12.58 3.53 5.04
CA ALA A 59 12.69 2.79 3.79
C ALA A 59 11.65 1.66 3.75
N PRO A 60 11.08 1.36 2.56
CA PRO A 60 10.15 0.24 2.38
C PRO A 60 10.81 -1.10 2.74
N ASP A 61 10.03 -2.03 3.27
CA ASP A 61 10.49 -3.36 3.69
C ASP A 61 9.84 -4.46 2.83
N THR A 62 10.49 -5.62 2.78
CA THR A 62 10.13 -6.76 1.93
C THR A 62 9.92 -8.00 2.79
N ARG A 63 8.83 -8.74 2.55
CA ARG A 63 8.67 -10.10 3.09
C ARG A 63 9.07 -11.13 2.03
N SER A 64 10.03 -11.99 2.39
CA SER A 64 10.66 -12.96 1.47
C SER A 64 9.88 -14.28 1.38
N PRO A 65 9.85 -14.93 0.20
CA PRO A 65 9.24 -16.25 -0.04
C PRO A 65 9.70 -17.35 0.91
N LEU A 66 10.93 -17.26 1.43
CA LEU A 66 11.57 -18.31 2.23
C LEU A 66 10.74 -18.70 3.46
N PHE A 67 9.99 -17.75 4.02
CA PHE A 67 9.16 -17.96 5.21
C PHE A 67 7.69 -18.26 4.89
N MET A 68 7.29 -18.23 3.61
CA MET A 68 5.89 -18.32 3.17
C MET A 68 5.64 -19.32 2.03
N ARG A 69 6.26 -20.51 2.08
CA ARG A 69 5.90 -21.69 1.27
C ARG A 69 5.62 -21.39 -0.22
N GLY A 70 6.55 -20.71 -0.91
CA GLY A 70 6.46 -20.49 -2.36
C GLY A 70 5.62 -19.29 -2.81
N ARG A 71 5.31 -18.34 -1.93
CA ARG A 71 4.71 -17.05 -2.31
C ARG A 71 5.75 -16.08 -2.84
N TRP A 72 5.41 -15.28 -3.86
CA TRP A 72 6.29 -14.23 -4.40
C TRP A 72 6.69 -13.21 -3.33
N PRO A 73 7.90 -12.60 -3.44
CA PRO A 73 8.28 -11.49 -2.57
C PRO A 73 7.23 -10.38 -2.66
N HIS A 74 6.91 -9.78 -1.52
CA HIS A 74 5.99 -8.65 -1.44
C HIS A 74 6.65 -7.51 -0.69
N ARG A 75 6.38 -6.27 -1.09
CA ARG A 75 7.00 -5.06 -0.54
C ARG A 75 5.94 -4.08 -0.03
N THR A 76 6.24 -3.37 1.05
CA THR A 76 5.33 -2.40 1.67
C THR A 76 6.09 -1.15 2.13
N ALA A 77 5.41 -0.01 2.17
CA ALA A 77 5.92 1.18 2.86
C ALA A 77 5.90 0.96 4.37
N VAL A 78 6.79 1.62 5.10
CA VAL A 78 6.93 1.42 6.55
C VAL A 78 6.94 2.76 7.29
N VAL A 79 6.20 2.78 8.40
CA VAL A 79 6.26 3.86 9.39
C VAL A 79 6.59 3.29 10.76
N PHE A 80 7.31 4.05 11.57
CA PHE A 80 7.57 3.74 12.97
C PHE A 80 6.77 4.67 13.86
N GLU A 81 6.06 4.15 14.84
CA GLU A 81 5.47 4.96 15.91
C GLU A 81 6.60 5.45 16.84
N ASN A 82 6.75 6.76 16.97
CA ASN A 82 7.87 7.36 17.69
C ASN A 82 7.84 7.08 19.19
N GLY A 83 6.65 6.90 19.78
CA GLY A 83 6.50 6.68 21.22
C GLY A 83 6.86 5.26 21.67
N THR A 84 6.59 4.26 20.82
CA THR A 84 6.76 2.83 21.17
C THR A 84 7.89 2.16 20.38
N GLY A 85 8.33 2.77 19.28
CA GLY A 85 9.23 2.13 18.31
C GLY A 85 8.56 1.06 17.45
N THR A 86 7.24 0.89 17.54
CA THR A 86 6.52 -0.13 16.77
C THR A 86 6.51 0.21 15.29
N ALA A 87 6.92 -0.74 14.46
CA ALA A 87 6.87 -0.62 13.00
C ALA A 87 5.51 -1.08 12.46
N TYR A 88 4.97 -0.33 11.51
CA TYR A 88 3.75 -0.66 10.79
C TYR A 88 4.01 -0.70 9.29
N ALA A 89 3.49 -1.73 8.64
CA ALA A 89 3.34 -1.79 7.19
C ALA A 89 2.18 -0.87 6.78
N VAL A 90 2.36 -0.12 5.70
CA VAL A 90 1.31 0.67 5.03
C VAL A 90 1.25 0.18 3.58
N ASP A 91 0.23 -0.61 3.26
CA ASP A 91 0.20 -1.43 2.04
C ASP A 91 -1.06 -1.16 1.21
N SER A 92 -0.91 -0.43 0.11
CA SER A 92 -1.99 -0.08 -0.84
C SER A 92 -2.28 -1.19 -1.85
N TRP A 93 -1.40 -2.17 -2.02
CA TRP A 93 -1.45 -3.19 -3.08
C TRP A 93 -2.66 -4.14 -2.98
N PHE A 94 -3.30 -4.24 -1.81
CA PHE A 94 -4.41 -5.17 -1.58
C PHE A 94 -5.75 -4.71 -2.17
N HIS A 95 -5.88 -3.48 -2.63
CA HIS A 95 -7.13 -2.92 -3.15
C HIS A 95 -6.91 -2.22 -4.48
N ASP A 96 -8.00 -2.01 -5.25
CA ASP A 96 -7.89 -1.19 -6.45
C ASP A 96 -7.41 0.22 -6.07
N ASN A 97 -6.76 0.87 -7.02
CA ASN A 97 -6.19 2.20 -6.79
C ASN A 97 -7.24 3.18 -6.27
N GLY A 98 -6.88 3.94 -5.24
CA GLY A 98 -7.73 4.94 -4.62
C GLY A 98 -8.48 4.47 -3.37
N PHE A 99 -8.33 3.22 -2.93
CA PHE A 99 -8.81 2.76 -1.62
C PHE A 99 -7.79 3.02 -0.50
N ASP A 100 -8.24 2.97 0.75
CA ASP A 100 -7.33 3.13 1.89
C ASP A 100 -6.32 1.98 1.93
N ALA A 101 -5.05 2.32 2.21
CA ALA A 101 -4.01 1.31 2.41
C ALA A 101 -4.26 0.55 3.71
N GLU A 102 -3.91 -0.73 3.71
CA GLU A 102 -3.92 -1.54 4.91
C GLU A 102 -2.77 -1.13 5.83
N VAL A 103 -3.07 -0.95 7.13
CA VAL A 103 -2.07 -0.57 8.13
C VAL A 103 -2.06 -1.60 9.25
N VAL A 104 -0.96 -2.33 9.37
CA VAL A 104 -0.81 -3.44 10.34
C VAL A 104 0.60 -3.49 10.92
N PRO A 105 0.82 -4.06 12.12
CA PRO A 105 2.16 -4.26 12.65
C PRO A 105 3.04 -5.00 11.64
N LEU A 106 4.24 -4.47 11.38
CA LEU A 106 5.14 -4.95 10.33
C LEU A 106 5.48 -6.44 10.51
N GLN A 107 5.67 -6.87 11.76
CA GLN A 107 5.94 -8.27 12.08
C GLN A 107 4.79 -9.20 11.64
N ARG A 108 3.54 -8.82 11.95
CA ARG A 108 2.34 -9.56 11.53
C ARG A 108 2.21 -9.59 10.00
N TRP A 109 2.55 -8.48 9.33
CA TRP A 109 2.61 -8.45 7.87
C TRP A 109 3.67 -9.40 7.31
N LYS A 110 4.87 -9.44 7.90
CA LYS A 110 5.94 -10.37 7.50
C LYS A 110 5.56 -11.83 7.68
N GLU A 111 4.72 -12.15 8.66
CA GLU A 111 4.17 -13.49 8.92
C GLU A 111 3.07 -13.92 7.92
N GLY A 112 2.74 -13.08 6.94
CA GLY A 112 1.86 -13.43 5.83
C GLY A 112 0.43 -12.92 5.96
N TRP A 113 0.19 -11.96 6.85
CA TRP A 113 -1.09 -11.27 6.95
C TRP A 113 -1.54 -10.71 5.60
N LYS A 114 -2.86 -10.73 5.41
CA LYS A 114 -3.59 -10.14 4.28
C LYS A 114 -5.01 -9.83 4.77
N PRO A 115 -5.72 -8.87 4.17
CA PRO A 115 -7.10 -8.57 4.54
C PRO A 115 -8.02 -9.77 4.28
N GLU A 116 -9.04 -9.94 5.14
CA GLU A 116 -10.02 -11.01 5.02
C GLU A 116 -11.11 -10.63 4.01
N LYS A 117 -11.19 -11.40 2.90
CA LYS A 117 -12.24 -11.49 1.86
C LYS A 117 -12.88 -10.21 1.28
N ASN A 118 -12.45 -9.01 1.68
CA ASN A 118 -13.02 -7.73 1.23
C ASN A 118 -11.99 -6.93 0.44
N LEU A 119 -11.46 -7.51 -0.64
CA LEU A 119 -10.67 -6.72 -1.60
C LEU A 119 -11.61 -5.70 -2.22
N ARG A 120 -11.42 -4.43 -1.88
CA ARG A 120 -12.27 -3.35 -2.36
C ARG A 120 -11.95 -3.12 -3.83
N LYS A 121 -12.96 -3.28 -4.68
CA LYS A 121 -12.84 -3.05 -6.12
C LYS A 121 -13.62 -1.82 -6.50
N ARG A 122 -13.07 -1.02 -7.43
CA ARG A 122 -13.68 0.25 -7.84
C ARG A 122 -15.08 0.04 -8.43
N ARG A 123 -15.26 -1.07 -9.16
CA ARG A 123 -16.57 -1.50 -9.72
C ARG A 123 -17.68 -1.64 -8.66
N ASP A 124 -17.33 -1.93 -7.41
CA ASP A 124 -18.31 -2.12 -6.33
C ASP A 124 -18.73 -0.78 -5.69
N PHE A 125 -17.95 0.30 -5.90
CA PHE A 125 -18.23 1.64 -5.37
C PHE A 125 -19.15 2.45 -6.28
N VAL A 126 -19.12 2.21 -7.60
CA VAL A 126 -20.00 2.89 -8.59
C VAL A 126 -21.42 2.31 -8.57
N ALA A 127 -21.59 1.11 -8.02
CA ALA A 127 -22.88 0.41 -7.98
C ALA A 127 -23.81 0.82 -6.82
N ASN A 128 -23.37 1.74 -5.94
CA ASN A 128 -24.20 2.22 -4.83
C ASN A 128 -24.03 3.75 -4.68
N PRO A 129 -24.85 4.56 -5.37
CA PRO A 129 -24.81 6.02 -5.28
C PRO A 129 -25.23 6.55 -3.90
#